data_AF-A0A354FPS0-F1
#
_entry.id   AF-A0A354FPS0-F1
#
_cell.length_a   1.000
_cell.length_b   1.000
_cell.length_c   1.000
_cell.angle_alpha   90.00
_cell.angle_beta   90.00
_cell.angle_gamma   90.00
#
_symmetry.space_group_name_H-M   'P 1'
#
loop_
_entity.id
_entity.type
_entity.pdbx_description
1 polymer ?
#
loop_
_entity_poly.entity_id
_entity_poly.type
_entity_poly.pdbx_seq_one_letter_code
_entity_poly.pdbx_strand_id
1 'polypeptide(L)' 'MTEDYLSRFSGISRLYGMASLERFSKAHVMVVGLGGGG' A
#
# COMPACT_ATOMS: atom_id res chain seq x y z
N MET A 1 -11.94 -0.78 5.15
CA MET A 1 -10.72 -0.09 5.60
C MET A 1 -11.05 0.69 6.86
N THR A 2 -10.15 0.75 7.84
CA THR A 2 -10.35 1.57 9.04
C THR A 2 -9.98 3.03 8.76
N GLU A 3 -10.49 3.95 9.57
CA GLU A 3 -10.15 5.39 9.50
C GLU A 3 -8.64 5.63 9.62
N ASP A 4 -7.98 4.92 10.56
CA ASP A 4 -6.53 5.00 10.76
C ASP A 4 -5.75 4.59 9.51
N TYR A 5 -6.17 3.53 8.82
CA TYR A 5 -5.55 3.08 7.58
C TYR A 5 -5.65 4.15 6.48
N LEU A 6 -6.82 4.76 6.33
CA LEU A 6 -7.03 5.82 5.34
C LEU A 6 -6.19 7.07 5.64
N SER A 7 -6.04 7.42 6.92
CA SER A 7 -5.17 8.53 7.36
C SER A 7 -3.70 8.26 7.00
N ARG A 8 -3.18 7.09 7.38
CA ARG A 8 -1.78 6.68 7.16
C ARG A 8 -1.40 6.57 5.69
N PHE A 9 -2.32 6.12 4.84
CA PHE A 9 -2.08 5.90 3.41
C PHE A 9 -2.74 6.95 2.51
N SER A 10 -3.18 8.08 3.08
CA SER A 10 -3.79 9.19 2.33
C SER A 10 -2.87 9.75 1.22
N GLY A 11 -1.55 9.66 1.38
CA GLY A 11 -0.60 10.03 0.32
C GLY A 11 -0.70 9.14 -0.91
N ILE A 12 -0.91 7.83 -0.73
CA ILE A 12 -1.05 6.87 -1.83
C ILE A 12 -2.32 7.16 -2.63
N SER A 13 -3.44 7.43 -1.96
CA SER A 13 -4.69 7.76 -2.67
C SER A 13 -4.63 9.10 -3.38
N ARG A 14 -3.89 10.08 -2.85
CA ARG A 14 -3.67 11.38 -3.54
C ARG A 14 -2.78 11.27 -4.77
N LEU A 15 -1.79 10.38 -4.75
CA LEU A 15 -0.86 10.19 -5.87
C LEU A 15 -1.37 9.22 -6.93
N TYR A 16 -1.95 8.09 -6.50
CA TYR A 16 -2.33 6.97 -7.36
C TYR A 16 -3.85 6.73 -7.45
N GLY A 17 -4.65 7.50 -6.71
CA GLY A 17 -6.11 7.36 -6.66
C GLY A 17 -6.61 6.35 -5.63
N MET A 18 -7.88 6.47 -5.24
CA MET A 18 -8.53 5.59 -4.28
C MET A 18 -8.61 4.13 -4.74
N ALA A 19 -8.82 3.90 -6.04
CA ALA A 19 -8.87 2.55 -6.61
C ALA A 19 -7.53 1.80 -6.45
N SER A 20 -6.40 2.50 -6.57
CA SER A 20 -5.07 1.93 -6.35
C SER A 20 -4.83 1.59 -4.89
N LEU A 21 -5.25 2.47 -3.96
CA LEU A 21 -5.19 2.18 -2.52
C LEU A 21 -5.97 0.92 -2.16
N GLU A 22 -7.17 0.76 -2.71
CA GLU A 22 -7.97 -0.47 -2.52
C GLU A 22 -7.24 -1.70 -3.06
N ARG A 23 -6.66 -1.60 -4.26
CA ARG A 23 -5.91 -2.70 -4.88
C ARG A 23 -4.69 -3.09 -4.05
N PHE A 24 -3.91 -2.12 -3.56
CA PHE A 24 -2.74 -2.39 -2.74
C PHE A 24 -3.09 -3.01 -1.39
N SER A 25 -4.19 -2.59 -0.77
CA SER A 25 -4.64 -3.16 0.51
C SER A 25 -5.02 -4.64 0.43
N LYS A 26 -5.40 -5.12 -0.75
CA LYS A 26 -5.77 -6.51 -1.03
C LYS A 26 -4.61 -7.31 -1.63
N ALA A 27 -3.49 -6.67 -1.94
CA ALA A 27 -2.35 -7.34 -2.53
C ALA A 27 -1.59 -8.16 -1.47
N HIS A 28 -1.14 -9.35 -1.86
CA HIS A 28 -0.25 -10.19 -1.05
C HIS A 28 1.06 -10.35 -1.81
N VAL A 29 2.17 -9.87 -1.22
CA VAL A 29 3.48 -9.81 -1.88
C VAL A 29 4.49 -10.66 -1.12
N MET A 30 5.34 -11.40 -1.86
CA MET A 30 6.46 -12.16 -1.32
C MET A 30 7.77 -11.51 -1.73
N VAL A 31 8.65 -11.27 -0.76
CA VAL A 31 10.02 -10.80 -1.00
C VAL A 31 10.97 -11.99 -0.81
N VAL A 32 11.80 -12.29 -1.80
CA VAL A 32 12.79 -13.38 -1.75
C VAL A 32 14.19 -12.76 -1.79
N GLY A 33 14.97 -13.01 -0.74
CA GLY A 33 16.31 -12.43 -0.56
C GLY A 33 16.25 -11.06 0.10
N LEU A 34 16.49 -10.99 1.41
CA LEU A 34 16.54 -9.75 2.19
C LEU A 34 17.96 -9.18 2.24
N GLY A 35 18.59 -9.05 1.06
CA GLY A 35 19.85 -8.33 0.91
C GLY A 35 19.64 -6.82 0.85
N GLY A 36 20.71 -6.03 0.75
CA GLY A 36 20.66 -4.55 0.79
C GLY A 36 19.93 -3.84 -0.36
N GLY A 37 19.19 -4.56 -1.22
CA GLY A 37 18.43 -3.99 -2.33
C GLY A 37 17.01 -4.54 -2.48
N GLY A 38 16.52 -5.32 -1.50
CA GLY A 38 15.18 -5.94 -1.52
C GLY A 38 14.16 -5.20 -0.67
#